data_AF-T1AVZ6-F1
#
_entry.id   AF-T1AVZ6-F1
#
_cell.length_a   1.000
_cell.length_b   1.000
_cell.length_c   1.000
_cell.angle_alpha   90.00
_cell.angle_beta   90.00
_cell.angle_gamma   90.00
#
_symmetry.space_group_name_H-M   'P 1'
#
loop_
_entity.id
_entity.type
_entity.pdbx_description
1 polymer ?
#
loop_
_entity_poly.entity_id
_entity_poly.type
_entity_poly.pdbx_seq_one_letter_code
_entity_poly.pdbx_strand_id
1 'polypeptide(L)'
;MREPRQITIENRASTAPKIRQRYWLVSGLHKLDALTRVLEAERFEAMLIFVRTKIETSELAERLEARGFNVAALHGDIPQQQRERTIAALKSGQVDIVVATDV
;
A
#
# COMPACT_ATOMS: atom_id res chain seq x y z
N MET A 1 40.23 8.70 25.16
CA MET A 1 38.77 8.84 24.92
C MET A 1 38.05 8.37 26.17
N ARG A 2 37.59 9.29 27.05
CA ARG A 2 37.10 8.94 28.41
C ARG A 2 35.76 9.56 28.80
N GLU A 3 35.08 10.25 27.89
CA GLU A 3 33.81 10.94 28.20
C GLU A 3 32.82 10.78 27.05
N PRO A 4 32.04 9.67 27.02
CA PRO A 4 30.94 9.55 26.08
C PRO A 4 29.80 10.50 26.49
N ARG A 5 29.24 11.22 25.51
CA ARG A 5 28.02 12.01 25.72
C ARG A 5 26.80 11.18 25.34
N GLN A 6 25.90 10.99 26.29
CA GLN A 6 24.63 10.33 26.06
C GLN A 6 23.65 11.32 25.43
N ILE A 7 23.29 11.06 24.18
CA ILE A 7 22.20 11.77 23.50
C ILE A 7 21.00 10.83 23.52
N THR A 8 19.98 11.17 24.30
CA THR A 8 18.70 10.45 24.32
C THR A 8 17.71 11.28 23.52
N ILE A 9 17.28 10.76 22.38
CA ILE A 9 16.16 11.35 21.63
C ILE A 9 14.90 10.93 22.37
N GLU A 10 14.13 11.89 22.87
CA GLU A 10 12.81 11.59 23.42
C GLU A 10 12.01 10.85 22.36
N ASN A 11 11.61 9.62 22.69
CA ASN A 11 10.66 8.89 21.91
C ASN A 11 9.32 9.62 22.11
N ARG A 12 9.04 10.62 21.27
CA ARG A 12 7.67 11.11 21.12
C ARG A 12 6.88 9.87 20.75
N ALA A 13 6.21 9.27 21.73
CA ALA A 13 5.13 8.35 21.49
C ALA A 13 4.10 9.15 20.72
N SER A 14 4.31 9.22 19.40
CA SER A 14 3.27 9.52 18.44
C SER A 14 2.17 8.57 18.84
N THR A 15 1.11 9.12 19.41
CA THR A 15 -0.14 8.40 19.56
C THR A 15 -0.51 8.09 18.13
N ALA A 16 -0.05 6.95 17.62
CA ALA A 16 -0.30 6.57 16.24
C ALA A 16 -1.79 6.75 16.05
N PRO A 17 -2.23 7.50 15.03
CA PRO A 17 -3.66 7.71 14.81
C PRO A 17 -4.34 6.35 14.92
N LYS A 18 -5.40 6.25 15.74
CA LYS A 18 -6.01 4.96 16.09
C LYS A 18 -6.35 4.20 14.80
N ILE A 19 -5.49 3.26 14.41
CA ILE A 19 -5.66 2.51 13.18
C ILE A 19 -6.89 1.63 13.37
N ARG A 20 -7.97 1.94 12.63
CA ARG A 20 -9.19 1.13 12.66
C ARG A 20 -8.94 -0.14 11.87
N GLN A 21 -8.77 -1.26 12.58
CA GLN A 21 -8.58 -2.57 11.97
C GLN A 21 -9.92 -3.28 11.78
N ARG A 22 -10.11 -3.89 10.61
CA ARG A 22 -11.28 -4.71 10.27
C ARG A 22 -10.79 -5.93 9.49
N TYR A 23 -11.53 -7.03 9.59
CA TYR A 23 -11.27 -8.23 8.81
C TYR A 23 -12.58 -8.76 8.21
N TRP A 24 -12.46 -9.45 7.08
CA TRP A 24 -13.57 -10.14 6.43
C TRP A 24 -13.11 -11.52 6.01
N LEU A 25 -13.80 -12.55 6.49
CA LEU A 25 -13.59 -13.92 6.05
C LEU A 25 -14.15 -14.11 4.63
N VAL A 26 -13.27 -14.46 3.69
CA VAL A 26 -13.60 -14.70 2.28
C VAL A 26 -12.90 -15.96 1.80
N SER A 27 -13.62 -16.79 1.03
CA SER A 27 -12.98 -17.90 0.31
C SER A 27 -12.11 -17.35 -0.82
N GLY A 28 -11.04 -18.08 -1.18
CA GLY A 28 -10.01 -17.60 -2.12
C GLY A 28 -10.55 -17.11 -3.47
N LEU A 29 -11.53 -17.82 -4.04
CA LEU A 29 -12.16 -17.46 -5.33
C LEU A 29 -12.95 -16.14 -5.28
N HIS A 30 -13.33 -15.65 -4.10
CA HIS A 30 -14.14 -14.44 -3.93
C HIS A 30 -13.36 -13.24 -3.41
N LYS A 31 -12.03 -13.35 -3.24
CA LYS A 31 -11.22 -12.24 -2.71
C LYS A 31 -11.26 -10.99 -3.59
N LEU A 32 -11.17 -11.17 -4.91
CA LEU A 32 -11.20 -10.04 -5.85
C LEU A 32 -12.56 -9.32 -5.82
N ASP A 33 -13.66 -10.07 -5.87
CA ASP A 33 -15.01 -9.49 -5.84
C ASP A 33 -15.31 -8.82 -4.50
N ALA A 34 -14.80 -9.37 -3.39
CA ALA A 34 -14.92 -8.73 -2.09
C ALA A 34 -14.11 -7.44 -2.00
N LEU A 35 -12.89 -7.43 -2.56
CA LEU A 35 -12.05 -6.24 -2.62
C LEU A 35 -12.72 -5.13 -3.44
N THR A 36 -13.25 -5.43 -4.63
CA THR A 36 -13.88 -4.42 -5.48
C THR A 36 -15.11 -3.80 -4.80
N ARG A 37 -15.90 -4.59 -4.06
CA ARG A 37 -17.00 -4.07 -3.24
C ARG A 37 -16.54 -3.10 -2.17
N VAL A 38 -15.38 -3.35 -1.54
CA VAL A 38 -14.79 -2.42 -0.56
C VAL A 38 -14.35 -1.14 -1.25
N LEU A 39 -13.71 -1.24 -2.40
CA LEU A 39 -13.27 -0.09 -3.19
C LEU A 39 -14.45 0.78 -3.68
N GLU A 40 -15.56 0.17 -4.04
CA GLU A 40 -16.77 0.89 -4.49
C GLU A 40 -17.55 1.53 -3.33
N ALA A 41 -17.51 0.94 -2.14
CA ALA A 41 -18.28 1.39 -0.98
C ALA A 41 -17.55 2.48 -0.17
N GLU A 42 -16.22 2.48 -0.15
CA GLU A 42 -15.42 3.41 0.64
C GLU A 42 -14.88 4.55 -0.24
N ARG A 43 -14.99 5.79 0.24
CA ARG A 43 -14.32 6.94 -0.40
C ARG A 43 -12.87 7.01 0.09
N PHE A 44 -11.92 7.02 -0.84
CA PHE A 44 -10.49 7.16 -0.54
C PHE A 44 -9.81 8.13 -1.51
N GLU A 45 -8.78 8.82 -1.03
CA GLU A 45 -7.91 9.67 -1.87
C GLU A 45 -6.67 8.91 -2.36
N ALA A 46 -6.17 7.99 -1.54
CA ALA A 46 -5.05 7.11 -1.86
C ALA A 46 -5.19 5.81 -1.06
N MET A 47 -4.94 4.67 -1.71
CA MET A 47 -4.99 3.35 -1.07
C MET A 47 -3.72 2.54 -1.31
N LEU A 48 -3.26 1.85 -0.26
CA LEU A 48 -2.21 0.83 -0.35
C LEU A 48 -2.82 -0.55 -0.13
N ILE A 49 -2.56 -1.48 -1.04
CA ILE A 49 -3.01 -2.86 -0.98
C ILE A 49 -1.78 -3.76 -0.92
N PHE A 50 -1.65 -4.55 0.15
CA PHE A 50 -0.52 -5.46 0.29
C PHE A 50 -0.88 -6.88 -0.15
N VAL A 51 0.01 -7.50 -0.91
CA VAL A 51 -0.05 -8.90 -1.36
C VAL A 51 1.25 -9.63 -1.03
N ARG A 52 1.23 -10.96 -1.09
CA ARG A 52 2.34 -11.77 -0.59
C ARG A 52 3.53 -11.82 -1.55
N THR A 53 3.28 -11.84 -2.85
CA THR A 53 4.31 -12.03 -3.87
C THR A 53 4.33 -10.92 -4.90
N LYS A 54 5.49 -10.72 -5.53
CA LYS A 54 5.66 -9.78 -6.65
C LYS A 54 4.83 -10.12 -7.90
N ILE A 55 4.45 -11.39 -8.05
CA ILE A 55 3.59 -11.80 -9.17
C ILE A 55 2.16 -11.33 -8.87
N GLU A 56 1.68 -11.55 -7.65
CA GLU A 56 0.36 -11.09 -7.22
C GLU A 56 0.22 -9.57 -7.29
N THR A 57 1.29 -8.78 -7.14
CA THR A 57 1.19 -7.31 -7.28
C THR A 57 0.75 -6.91 -8.69
N SER A 58 1.35 -7.53 -9.69
CA SER A 58 1.08 -7.22 -11.10
C SER A 58 -0.27 -7.79 -11.53
N GLU A 59 -0.55 -9.06 -11.19
CA GLU A 59 -1.84 -9.68 -11.52
C GLU A 59 -3.02 -8.95 -10.89
N LEU A 60 -2.91 -8.49 -9.64
CA LEU A 60 -3.98 -7.76 -8.99
C LEU A 60 -4.14 -6.36 -9.58
N ALA A 61 -3.03 -5.65 -9.86
CA ALA A 61 -3.08 -4.35 -10.52
C ALA A 61 -3.76 -4.44 -11.88
N GLU A 62 -3.39 -5.39 -12.74
CA GLU A 62 -4.02 -5.61 -14.05
C GLU A 62 -5.53 -5.89 -13.94
N ARG A 63 -5.93 -6.73 -12.97
CA ARG A 63 -7.36 -7.05 -12.76
C ARG A 63 -8.17 -5.87 -12.26
N LEU A 64 -7.57 -4.98 -11.46
CA LEU A 64 -8.20 -3.75 -10.98
C LEU A 64 -8.25 -2.68 -12.07
N GLU A 65 -7.18 -2.54 -12.87
CA GLU A 65 -7.14 -1.65 -14.02
C GLU A 65 -8.21 -2.02 -15.06
N ALA A 66 -8.38 -3.32 -15.35
CA ALA A 66 -9.45 -3.82 -16.22
C ALA A 66 -10.88 -3.52 -15.70
N ARG A 67 -11.02 -3.16 -14.42
CA ARG A 67 -12.29 -2.74 -13.80
C ARG A 67 -12.44 -1.22 -13.71
N GLY A 68 -11.49 -0.46 -14.27
CA GLY A 68 -11.50 1.00 -14.31
C GLY A 68 -10.86 1.69 -13.09
N PHE A 69 -10.16 0.94 -12.23
CA PHE A 69 -9.40 1.56 -11.15
C PHE A 69 -8.06 2.08 -11.65
N ASN A 70 -7.68 3.27 -11.20
CA ASN A 70 -6.37 3.83 -11.48
C ASN A 70 -5.34 3.29 -10.46
N VAL A 71 -4.59 2.27 -10.88
CA VAL A 71 -3.78 1.42 -9.99
C VAL A 71 -2.38 1.19 -10.55
N ALA A 72 -1.39 1.06 -9.67
CA ALA A 72 -0.03 0.66 -10.06
C ALA A 72 0.53 -0.44 -9.15
N ALA A 73 1.37 -1.30 -9.71
CA ALA A 73 2.12 -2.30 -8.94
C ALA A 73 3.43 -1.71 -8.37
N LEU A 74 3.83 -2.17 -7.18
CA LEU A 74 5.07 -1.79 -6.51
C LEU A 74 5.75 -3.01 -5.86
N HIS A 75 6.78 -3.55 -6.49
CA HIS A 75 7.53 -4.71 -5.99
C HIS A 75 9.04 -4.55 -6.19
N GLY A 76 9.83 -5.46 -5.61
CA GLY A 76 11.29 -5.37 -5.56
C GLY A 76 12.04 -5.43 -6.90
N ASP A 77 11.39 -5.87 -7.99
CA ASP A 77 11.99 -5.87 -9.32
C ASP A 77 11.86 -4.50 -10.02
N ILE A 78 11.05 -3.58 -9.46
CA ILE A 78 10.89 -2.23 -10.00
C ILE A 78 12.11 -1.39 -9.61
N PRO A 79 12.79 -0.75 -10.58
CA PRO A 79 13.92 0.13 -10.28
C PRO A 79 13.55 1.24 -9.30
N GLN A 80 14.47 1.60 -8.39
CA GLN A 80 14.22 2.59 -7.32
C GLN A 80 13.64 3.92 -7.84
N GLN A 81 14.16 4.44 -8.94
CA GLN A 81 13.64 5.66 -9.58
C GLN A 81 12.16 5.51 -9.98
N GLN A 82 11.78 4.35 -10.48
CA GLN A 82 10.40 4.08 -10.85
C GLN A 82 9.51 3.88 -9.60
N ARG A 83 10.03 3.26 -8.53
CA ARG A 83 9.33 3.17 -7.23
C ARG A 83 8.97 4.56 -6.70
N GLU A 84 9.92 5.49 -6.73
CA GLU A 84 9.72 6.87 -6.29
C GLU A 84 8.70 7.62 -7.14
N ARG A 85 8.70 7.41 -8.47
CA ARG A 85 7.70 7.96 -9.38
C ARG A 85 6.30 7.44 -9.08
N THR A 86 6.14 6.13 -8.86
CA THR A 86 4.84 5.55 -8.50
C THR A 86 4.31 6.13 -7.19
N ILE A 87 5.18 6.30 -6.19
CA ILE A 87 4.81 6.93 -4.91
C ILE A 87 4.45 8.41 -5.11
N ALA A 88 5.17 9.14 -5.95
CA ALA A 88 4.85 10.54 -6.27
C ALA A 88 3.53 10.66 -7.04
N ALA A 89 3.24 9.74 -7.95
CA ALA A 89 1.97 9.66 -8.68
C ALA A 89 0.80 9.42 -7.71
N LEU A 90 0.96 8.50 -6.73
CA LEU A 90 -0.02 8.28 -5.67
C LEU A 90 -0.25 9.54 -4.83
N LYS A 91 0.83 10.20 -4.40
CA LYS A 91 0.75 11.44 -3.60
C LYS A 91 0.11 12.61 -4.35
N SER A 92 0.17 12.62 -5.68
CA SER A 92 -0.39 13.68 -6.52
C SER A 92 -1.80 13.35 -7.06
N GLY A 93 -2.35 12.17 -6.75
CA GLY A 93 -3.64 11.71 -7.26
C GLY A 93 -3.62 11.31 -8.74
N GLN A 94 -2.44 11.11 -9.33
CA GLN A 94 -2.30 10.55 -10.68
C GLN A 94 -2.53 9.04 -10.71
N VAL A 95 -2.39 8.38 -9.55
CA VAL A 95 -2.74 6.99 -9.27
C VAL A 95 -3.50 6.98 -7.96
N ASP A 96 -4.58 6.20 -7.87
CA ASP A 96 -5.42 6.17 -6.66
C ASP A 96 -5.06 4.99 -5.75
N ILE A 97 -4.50 3.91 -6.32
CA ILE A 97 -4.21 2.66 -5.63
C ILE A 97 -2.79 2.18 -5.96
N VAL A 98 -2.03 1.74 -4.95
CA VAL A 98 -0.77 1.01 -5.16
C VAL A 98 -0.86 -0.39 -4.54
N VAL A 99 -0.60 -1.41 -5.36
CA VAL A 99 -0.50 -2.80 -4.91
C VAL A 99 0.96 -3.15 -4.65
N ALA A 100 1.31 -3.53 -3.42
CA ALA A 100 2.69 -3.71 -3.00
C ALA A 100 2.96 -5.01 -2.24
N THR A 101 4.22 -5.39 -2.16
CA THR A 101 4.76 -6.35 -1.19
C THR A 101 5.42 -5.61 -0.03
N ASP A 102 5.67 -6.28 1.11
CA ASP A 102 6.32 -5.74 2.31
C ASP A 102 7.85 -5.45 2.14
N VAL A 103 8.29 -4.95 0.99
CA VAL A 103 9.71 -4.81 0.58
C VAL A 103 10.33 -3.48 0.98
#